data_AF-A0A8T6RDI3-F1
#
_entry.id   AF-A0A8T6RDI3-F1
#
_cell.length_a   1.000
_cell.length_b   1.000
_cell.length_c   1.000
_cell.angle_alpha   90.00
_cell.angle_beta   90.00
_cell.angle_gamma   90.00
#
_symmetry.space_group_name_H-M   'P 1'
#
loop_
_entity.id
_entity.type
_entity.pdbx_description
1 polymer ?
#
loop_
_entity_poly.entity_id
_entity_poly.type
_entity_poly.pdbx_seq_one_letter_code
_entity_poly.pdbx_strand_id
1 'polypeptide(L)'
;MDTVLGLWETLLRDAIVYLKHNDYRERDYHDAFAFGVEKLAKVFTGIGSYEKSISVIIERNRDHIVHVVRTYLLGWKVFSRPSIGYEIIDCGDTKYGEVKIKFGNKEFDFKISVAEKEAMWCIIALCHDLGLALENVYDLNRAVRSTFEQIGKLSVKELEYVVSPMFQNICSQVLSVTAASIQPTGINGEFAIHIQPKYYHKFMVALDSYDHGVLSCVILMRSLVYFLETDFQLDKVKSLKPEDARQFLIRSNILRAIASHNCDFIYHITIMNFPFLLVLMDEMQEWDRPRPAMFRQENVLKARLEILTLNTEEVEFIVIFRGDDKDKHHEEVYEYAKRKFQKFLRILRCAVDSRGRIKLKFHVEDATRSTPWRYILDHQSPRKEDIVITMPKTKEWEDWAGDRTKEDWLDL
;
A
#
# COMPACT_ATOMS: atom_id res chain seq x y z
N MET A 1 5.22 22.98 -2.89
CA MET A 1 5.12 21.76 -3.72
C MET A 1 6.51 21.38 -4.24
N ASP A 2 7.24 22.32 -4.84
CA ASP A 2 8.60 22.11 -5.36
C ASP A 2 9.61 21.61 -4.31
N THR A 3 9.57 22.13 -3.08
CA THR A 3 10.42 21.66 -1.97
C THR A 3 10.13 20.20 -1.59
N VAL A 4 8.85 19.79 -1.61
CA VAL A 4 8.44 18.42 -1.27
C VAL A 4 8.84 17.46 -2.38
N LEU A 5 8.73 17.89 -3.63
CA LEU A 5 9.17 17.12 -4.79
C LEU A 5 10.69 16.93 -4.79
N GLY A 6 11.46 17.98 -4.50
CA GLY A 6 12.91 17.88 -4.37
C GLY A 6 13.34 16.97 -3.21
N LEU A 7 12.63 17.02 -2.08
CA LEU A 7 12.83 16.09 -0.97
C LEU A 7 12.53 14.65 -1.38
N TRP A 8 11.39 14.41 -2.04
CA TRP A 8 11.01 13.09 -2.55
C TRP A 8 12.08 12.51 -3.47
N GLU A 9 12.61 13.32 -4.40
CA GLU A 9 13.64 12.88 -5.34
C GLU A 9 14.95 12.52 -4.62
N THR A 10 15.35 13.34 -3.67
CA THR A 10 16.59 13.14 -2.90
C THR A 10 16.50 11.88 -2.04
N LEU A 11 15.41 11.71 -1.29
CA LEU A 11 15.19 10.53 -0.44
C LEU A 11 15.15 9.24 -1.26
N LEU A 12 14.48 9.26 -2.42
CA LEU A 12 14.42 8.09 -3.29
C LEU A 12 15.79 7.75 -3.87
N ARG A 13 16.55 8.76 -4.30
CA ARG A 13 17.91 8.60 -4.84
C ARG A 13 18.84 7.99 -3.79
N ASP A 14 18.84 8.54 -2.59
CA ASP A 14 19.69 8.08 -1.49
C ASP A 14 19.35 6.64 -1.09
N ALA A 15 18.06 6.28 -1.02
CA ALA A 15 17.63 4.91 -0.73
C ALA A 15 18.12 3.91 -1.79
N ILE A 16 18.02 4.25 -3.08
CA ILE A 16 18.48 3.36 -4.17
C ILE A 16 20.01 3.23 -4.16
N VAL A 17 20.73 4.34 -4.01
CA VAL A 17 22.21 4.33 -3.94
C VAL A 17 22.66 3.51 -2.73
N TYR A 18 21.99 3.65 -1.58
CA TYR A 18 22.29 2.87 -0.38
C TYR A 18 22.09 1.37 -0.59
N LEU A 19 21.00 0.95 -1.24
CA LEU A 19 20.78 -0.47 -1.55
C LEU A 19 21.82 -1.01 -2.54
N LYS A 20 22.18 -0.24 -3.58
CA LYS A 20 23.26 -0.59 -4.52
C LYS A 20 24.62 -0.68 -3.83
N HIS A 21 24.92 0.23 -2.90
CA HIS A 21 26.17 0.21 -2.14
C HIS A 21 26.32 -1.07 -1.29
N ASN A 22 25.20 -1.61 -0.79
CA ASN A 22 25.17 -2.83 -0.01
C ASN A 22 25.04 -4.11 -0.85
N ASP A 23 25.00 -3.99 -2.18
CA ASP A 23 25.23 -5.11 -3.09
C ASP A 23 26.74 -5.29 -3.29
N TYR A 24 27.30 -6.41 -2.85
CA TYR A 24 28.74 -6.67 -2.96
C TYR A 24 29.27 -6.71 -4.39
N ARG A 25 28.40 -6.95 -5.37
CA ARG A 25 28.74 -6.96 -6.80
C ARG A 25 28.94 -5.54 -7.33
N GLU A 26 28.21 -4.59 -6.76
CA GLU A 26 28.18 -3.19 -7.19
C GLU A 26 28.92 -2.24 -6.24
N ARG A 27 29.25 -2.65 -5.01
CA ARG A 27 29.83 -1.79 -3.95
C ARG A 27 31.00 -0.91 -4.39
N ASP A 28 31.89 -1.46 -5.21
CA ASP A 28 33.08 -0.75 -5.70
C ASP A 28 32.89 -0.10 -7.08
N TYR A 29 31.77 -0.37 -7.76
CA TYR A 29 31.51 0.02 -9.15
C TYR A 29 30.15 0.70 -9.39
N HIS A 30 29.37 0.98 -8.34
CA HIS A 30 28.09 1.68 -8.45
C HIS A 30 28.29 3.16 -8.74
N ASP A 31 27.49 3.68 -9.67
CA ASP A 31 27.40 5.11 -9.91
C ASP A 31 26.79 5.82 -8.69
N ALA A 32 27.31 7.01 -8.36
CA ALA A 32 26.69 7.90 -7.37
C ALA A 32 25.29 8.39 -7.82
N PHE A 33 24.88 8.06 -9.04
CA PHE A 33 23.62 8.46 -9.64
C PHE A 33 22.65 7.28 -9.72
N ALA A 34 21.47 7.43 -9.13
CA ALA A 34 20.36 6.50 -9.32
C ALA A 34 19.69 6.74 -10.69
N PHE A 35 20.08 5.98 -11.70
CA PHE A 35 19.51 6.10 -13.05
C PHE A 35 18.00 5.82 -13.06
N GLY A 36 17.27 6.73 -13.71
CA GLY A 36 15.82 6.64 -13.85
C GLY A 36 15.01 7.45 -12.84
N VAL A 37 15.63 7.94 -11.76
CA VAL A 37 14.94 8.77 -10.74
C VAL A 37 14.42 10.07 -11.35
N GLU A 38 15.21 10.74 -12.21
CA GLU A 38 14.77 11.96 -12.91
C GLU A 38 13.58 11.71 -13.85
N LYS A 39 13.56 10.55 -14.51
CA LYS A 39 12.45 10.14 -15.37
C LYS A 39 11.20 9.90 -14.53
N LEU A 40 11.35 9.25 -13.38
CA LEU A 40 10.26 9.01 -12.45
C LEU A 40 9.74 10.33 -11.83
N ALA A 41 10.62 11.26 -11.49
CA ALA A 41 10.25 12.59 -10.99
C ALA A 41 9.42 13.37 -12.03
N LYS A 42 9.75 13.25 -13.33
CA LYS A 42 8.92 13.80 -14.42
C LYS A 42 7.54 13.15 -14.48
N VAL A 43 7.46 11.84 -14.32
CA VAL A 43 6.17 11.12 -14.24
C VAL A 43 5.36 11.62 -13.04
N PHE A 44 5.99 11.73 -11.87
CA PHE A 44 5.35 12.19 -10.64
C PHE A 44 4.86 13.65 -10.72
N THR A 45 5.64 14.52 -11.37
CA THR A 45 5.23 15.91 -11.67
C THR A 45 4.05 15.94 -12.65
N GLY A 46 4.05 15.05 -13.64
CA GLY A 46 2.92 14.87 -14.56
C GLY A 46 1.65 14.45 -13.84
N ILE A 47 1.74 13.51 -12.89
CA ILE A 47 0.64 13.07 -12.03
C ILE A 47 0.10 14.24 -11.21
N GLY A 48 0.97 15.02 -10.55
CA GLY A 48 0.52 16.20 -9.79
C GLY A 48 -0.18 17.26 -10.67
N SER A 49 0.21 17.39 -11.94
CA SER A 49 -0.43 18.30 -12.89
C SER A 49 -1.80 17.78 -13.36
N TYR A 50 -1.90 16.46 -13.59
CA TYR A 50 -3.15 15.77 -13.87
C TYR A 50 -4.15 15.91 -12.71
N GLU A 51 -3.70 15.73 -11.47
CA GLU A 51 -4.53 15.86 -10.29
C GLU A 51 -5.11 17.26 -10.14
N LYS A 52 -4.30 18.30 -10.31
CA LYS A 52 -4.82 19.69 -10.31
C LYS A 52 -5.93 19.92 -11.35
N SER A 53 -5.90 19.19 -12.46
CA SER A 53 -6.89 19.30 -13.53
C SER A 53 -8.18 18.53 -13.19
N ILE A 54 -8.03 17.34 -12.61
CA ILE A 54 -9.15 16.45 -12.26
C ILE A 54 -9.79 16.77 -10.91
N SER A 55 -9.10 17.50 -10.02
CA SER A 55 -9.61 17.84 -8.67
C SER A 55 -10.91 18.66 -8.70
N VAL A 56 -11.22 19.29 -9.83
CA VAL A 56 -12.49 19.99 -10.07
C VAL A 56 -13.65 19.01 -10.29
N ILE A 57 -13.36 17.82 -10.83
CA ILE A 57 -14.33 16.82 -11.29
C ILE A 57 -14.50 15.69 -10.25
N ILE A 58 -13.41 15.24 -9.64
CA ILE A 58 -13.42 14.15 -8.66
C ILE A 58 -13.34 14.75 -7.24
N GLU A 59 -14.45 14.69 -6.50
CA GLU A 59 -14.57 15.20 -5.12
C GLU A 59 -13.59 14.55 -4.12
N ARG A 60 -12.98 13.43 -4.50
CA ARG A 60 -12.03 12.65 -3.68
C ARG A 60 -10.55 12.92 -4.01
N ASN A 61 -10.25 13.91 -4.86
CA ASN A 61 -8.88 14.10 -5.31
C ASN A 61 -7.95 14.61 -4.18
N ARG A 62 -6.76 14.04 -4.06
CA ARG A 62 -5.79 14.27 -2.96
C ARG A 62 -4.55 14.98 -3.53
N ASP A 63 -3.75 15.61 -2.66
CA ASP A 63 -2.37 15.97 -3.02
C ASP A 63 -1.48 14.75 -2.78
N HIS A 64 -1.26 13.95 -3.83
CA HIS A 64 -0.54 12.69 -3.71
C HIS A 64 0.95 12.88 -3.44
N ILE A 65 1.51 14.03 -3.82
CA ILE A 65 2.92 14.36 -3.58
C ILE A 65 3.17 14.50 -2.07
N VAL A 66 2.30 15.22 -1.36
CA VAL A 66 2.41 15.37 0.08
C VAL A 66 2.05 14.07 0.81
N HIS A 67 1.07 13.33 0.28
CA HIS A 67 0.61 12.08 0.87
C HIS A 67 1.74 11.05 1.02
N VAL A 68 2.45 10.70 -0.06
CA VAL A 68 3.47 9.65 -0.02
C VAL A 68 4.60 9.99 0.96
N VAL A 69 4.96 11.27 1.06
CA VAL A 69 5.97 11.76 2.02
C VAL A 69 5.44 11.66 3.45
N ARG A 70 4.17 11.98 3.71
CA ARG A 70 3.56 11.81 5.04
C ARG A 70 3.48 10.34 5.44
N THR A 71 3.13 9.44 4.51
CA THR A 71 3.11 7.99 4.74
C THR A 71 4.51 7.49 5.10
N TYR A 72 5.54 7.94 4.37
CA TYR A 72 6.94 7.64 4.68
C TYR A 72 7.33 8.09 6.10
N LEU A 73 7.08 9.35 6.45
CA LEU A 73 7.44 9.92 7.76
C LEU A 73 6.68 9.24 8.91
N LEU A 74 5.41 8.90 8.70
CA LEU A 74 4.60 8.17 9.67
C LEU A 74 5.21 6.79 9.93
N GLY A 75 5.51 6.04 8.87
CA GLY A 75 6.17 4.74 8.98
C GLY A 75 7.55 4.84 9.64
N TRP A 76 8.37 5.82 9.26
CA TRP A 76 9.68 6.05 9.87
C TRP A 76 9.58 6.28 11.39
N LYS A 77 8.64 7.14 11.82
CA LYS A 77 8.38 7.41 13.25
C LYS A 77 7.88 6.18 14.00
N VAL A 78 7.07 5.35 13.35
CA VAL A 78 6.47 4.15 13.93
C VAL A 78 7.51 3.02 14.03
N PHE A 79 8.26 2.77 12.96
CA PHE A 79 9.27 1.70 12.88
C PHE A 79 10.54 2.02 13.65
N SER A 80 10.79 3.29 13.99
CA SER A 80 11.88 3.68 14.91
C SER A 80 11.60 3.33 16.38
N ARG A 81 10.40 2.85 16.72
CA ARG A 81 10.05 2.48 18.11
C ARG A 81 10.52 1.05 18.43
N PRO A 82 11.04 0.77 19.64
CA PRO A 82 11.49 -0.58 20.03
C PRO A 82 10.41 -1.67 20.00
N SER A 83 9.12 -1.30 20.07
CA SER A 83 8.01 -2.27 20.03
C SER A 83 7.75 -2.85 18.64
N ILE A 84 8.30 -2.21 17.61
CA ILE A 84 8.22 -2.63 16.22
C ILE A 84 9.64 -2.77 15.74
N GLY A 85 10.35 -1.66 15.51
CA GLY A 85 11.72 -1.75 15.03
C GLY A 85 11.80 -2.31 13.61
N TYR A 86 12.76 -1.83 12.84
CA TYR A 86 13.05 -2.42 11.53
C TYR A 86 13.60 -3.85 11.65
N GLU A 87 14.16 -4.20 12.81
CA GLU A 87 14.76 -5.50 13.09
C GLU A 87 13.76 -6.66 13.02
N ILE A 88 12.51 -6.46 13.44
CA ILE A 88 11.50 -7.53 13.48
C ILE A 88 10.67 -7.62 12.19
N ILE A 89 10.78 -6.65 11.27
CA ILE A 89 10.04 -6.67 10.01
C ILE A 89 10.52 -7.86 9.18
N ASP A 90 9.63 -8.82 8.92
CA ASP A 90 9.90 -10.00 8.14
C ASP A 90 9.91 -9.66 6.65
N CYS A 91 11.08 -9.85 6.03
CA CYS A 91 11.29 -9.73 4.60
C CYS A 91 11.45 -11.11 3.95
N GLY A 92 11.23 -12.20 4.69
CA GLY A 92 11.45 -13.58 4.24
C GLY A 92 12.92 -14.03 4.28
N ASP A 93 13.83 -13.17 4.73
CA ASP A 93 15.27 -13.41 4.85
C ASP A 93 15.63 -14.24 6.08
N THR A 94 14.82 -14.15 7.14
CA THR A 94 14.99 -14.87 8.41
C THR A 94 15.07 -16.39 8.24
N LYS A 95 14.36 -16.94 7.25
CA LYS A 95 14.38 -18.39 6.90
C LYS A 95 15.74 -18.88 6.40
N TYR A 96 16.62 -17.96 6.03
CA TYR A 96 17.92 -18.24 5.42
C TYR A 96 19.07 -17.60 6.22
N GLY A 97 18.83 -17.21 7.48
CA GLY A 97 19.81 -16.48 8.29
C GLY A 97 21.14 -17.21 8.53
N GLU A 98 21.17 -18.53 8.38
CA GLU A 98 22.38 -19.35 8.48
C GLU A 98 23.21 -19.35 7.19
N VAL A 99 22.64 -18.91 6.06
CA VAL A 99 23.33 -18.87 4.77
C VAL A 99 24.33 -17.71 4.76
N LYS A 100 25.60 -18.05 4.53
CA LYS A 100 26.67 -17.07 4.32
C LYS A 100 26.91 -16.85 2.84
N ILE A 101 27.05 -15.58 2.45
CA ILE A 101 27.40 -15.13 1.12
C ILE A 101 28.92 -14.98 1.04
N LYS A 102 29.56 -15.72 0.12
CA LYS A 102 31.01 -15.66 -0.10
C LYS A 102 31.31 -14.77 -1.31
N PHE A 103 32.11 -13.72 -1.10
CA PHE A 103 32.62 -12.89 -2.18
C PHE A 103 34.12 -12.64 -2.00
N GLY A 104 34.94 -13.29 -2.84
CA GLY A 104 36.39 -13.35 -2.64
C GLY A 104 36.75 -14.00 -1.29
N ASN A 105 37.52 -13.29 -0.47
CA ASN A 105 37.94 -13.74 0.88
C ASN A 105 37.00 -13.27 2.01
N LYS A 106 35.85 -12.65 1.69
CA LYS A 106 34.92 -12.10 2.67
C LYS A 106 33.64 -12.93 2.73
N GLU A 107 33.12 -13.11 3.94
CA GLU A 107 31.83 -13.76 4.23
C GLU A 107 30.85 -12.74 4.79
N PHE A 108 29.61 -12.77 4.28
CA PHE A 108 28.53 -11.88 4.66
C PHE A 108 27.25 -12.65 4.99
N ASP A 109 26.36 -12.02 5.75
CA ASP A 109 25.08 -12.64 6.11
C ASP A 109 24.06 -12.44 5.00
N PHE A 110 23.23 -13.46 4.74
CA PHE A 110 22.07 -13.33 3.85
C PHE A 110 21.00 -12.36 4.40
N LYS A 111 21.00 -12.14 5.72
CA LYS A 111 20.03 -11.29 6.42
C LYS A 111 20.06 -9.86 5.89
N ILE A 112 18.88 -9.30 5.68
CA ILE A 112 18.73 -7.89 5.26
C ILE A 112 18.93 -7.02 6.50
N SER A 113 19.84 -6.06 6.40
CA SER A 113 20.18 -5.18 7.52
C SER A 113 19.05 -4.20 7.83
N VAL A 114 19.04 -3.67 9.06
CA VAL A 114 18.05 -2.67 9.51
C VAL A 114 18.03 -1.44 8.58
N ALA A 115 19.20 -0.93 8.22
CA ALA A 115 19.30 0.24 7.35
C ALA A 115 18.84 -0.05 5.90
N GLU A 116 19.01 -1.29 5.41
CA GLU A 116 18.45 -1.68 4.12
C GLU A 116 16.93 -1.78 4.18
N LYS A 117 16.35 -2.26 5.28
CA LYS A 117 14.90 -2.25 5.50
C LYS A 117 14.35 -0.82 5.55
N GLU A 118 15.09 0.13 6.13
CA GLU A 118 14.74 1.55 6.09
C GLU A 118 14.76 2.11 4.66
N ALA A 119 15.79 1.80 3.88
CA ALA A 119 15.86 2.17 2.47
C ALA A 119 14.73 1.52 1.63
N MET A 120 14.40 0.25 1.90
CA MET A 120 13.24 -0.43 1.30
C MET A 120 11.94 0.32 1.63
N TRP A 121 11.72 0.66 2.90
CA TRP A 121 10.54 1.43 3.31
C TRP A 121 10.45 2.78 2.60
N CYS A 122 11.58 3.48 2.46
CA CYS A 122 11.63 4.74 1.72
C CYS A 122 11.08 4.56 0.29
N ILE A 123 11.57 3.56 -0.45
CA ILE A 123 11.07 3.29 -1.82
C ILE A 123 9.60 2.89 -1.81
N ILE A 124 9.19 2.00 -0.90
CA ILE A 124 7.82 1.49 -0.77
C ILE A 124 6.84 2.64 -0.54
N ALA A 125 7.08 3.45 0.49
CA ALA A 125 6.19 4.52 0.89
C ALA A 125 6.18 5.67 -0.11
N LEU A 126 7.32 6.05 -0.70
CA LEU A 126 7.38 7.15 -1.65
C LEU A 126 6.79 6.82 -3.02
N CYS A 127 6.69 5.53 -3.38
CA CYS A 127 6.29 5.11 -4.72
C CYS A 127 4.99 4.30 -4.80
N HIS A 128 4.28 4.06 -3.69
CA HIS A 128 3.09 3.20 -3.71
C HIS A 128 1.92 3.72 -4.58
N ASP A 129 1.80 5.04 -4.70
CA ASP A 129 0.66 5.73 -5.34
C ASP A 129 0.92 6.24 -6.76
N LEU A 130 2.05 5.88 -7.38
CA LEU A 130 2.39 6.33 -8.74
C LEU A 130 1.35 5.92 -9.81
N GLY A 131 0.62 4.82 -9.60
CA GLY A 131 -0.38 4.30 -10.52
C GLY A 131 -1.72 5.02 -10.50
N LEU A 132 -1.96 5.93 -9.55
CA LEU A 132 -3.30 6.44 -9.30
C LEU A 132 -3.89 7.25 -10.46
N ALA A 133 -3.05 8.00 -11.18
CA ALA A 133 -3.54 8.75 -12.34
C ALA A 133 -4.22 7.82 -13.37
N LEU A 134 -3.69 6.60 -13.54
CA LEU A 134 -4.25 5.61 -14.47
C LEU A 134 -5.55 5.00 -13.94
N GLU A 135 -5.62 4.69 -12.64
CA GLU A 135 -6.86 4.24 -11.98
C GLU A 135 -7.98 5.28 -12.13
N ASN A 136 -7.67 6.56 -11.88
CA ASN A 136 -8.62 7.66 -12.02
C ASN A 136 -9.18 7.80 -13.44
N VAL A 137 -8.36 7.56 -14.49
CA VAL A 137 -8.87 7.58 -15.87
C VAL A 137 -9.80 6.40 -16.14
N TYR A 138 -9.46 5.23 -15.62
CA TYR A 138 -10.29 4.04 -15.73
C TYR A 138 -11.66 4.24 -15.04
N ASP A 139 -11.66 4.78 -13.82
CA ASP A 139 -12.88 5.12 -13.08
C ASP A 139 -13.72 6.19 -13.79
N LEU A 140 -13.08 7.21 -14.37
CA LEU A 140 -13.75 8.21 -15.17
C LEU A 140 -14.44 7.59 -16.38
N ASN A 141 -13.74 6.73 -17.13
CA ASN A 141 -14.32 6.01 -18.27
C ASN A 141 -15.53 5.17 -17.83
N ARG A 142 -15.44 4.45 -16.69
CA ARG A 142 -16.53 3.66 -16.13
C ARG A 142 -17.75 4.52 -15.76
N ALA A 143 -17.53 5.66 -15.10
CA ALA A 143 -18.60 6.59 -14.70
C ALA A 143 -19.29 7.21 -15.91
N VAL A 144 -18.50 7.66 -16.91
CA VAL A 144 -19.02 8.15 -18.19
C VAL A 144 -19.85 7.06 -18.86
N ARG A 145 -19.32 5.84 -18.98
CA ARG A 145 -20.03 4.72 -19.60
C ARG A 145 -21.37 4.44 -18.92
N SER A 146 -21.38 4.30 -17.60
CA SER A 146 -22.63 4.04 -16.84
C SER A 146 -23.67 5.12 -17.06
N THR A 147 -23.26 6.38 -17.11
CA THR A 147 -24.15 7.52 -17.36
C THR A 147 -24.73 7.48 -18.77
N PHE A 148 -23.89 7.28 -19.78
CA PHE A 148 -24.32 7.28 -21.18
C PHE A 148 -25.14 6.03 -21.55
N GLU A 149 -24.86 4.87 -20.95
CA GLU A 149 -25.70 3.67 -21.07
C GLU A 149 -27.13 3.94 -20.58
N GLN A 150 -27.30 4.73 -19.51
CA GLN A 150 -28.62 5.12 -18.98
C GLN A 150 -29.33 6.17 -19.85
N ILE A 151 -28.59 7.03 -20.55
CA ILE A 151 -29.16 8.08 -21.43
C ILE A 151 -29.62 7.50 -22.79
N GLY A 152 -29.14 6.31 -23.18
CA GLY A 152 -29.49 5.60 -24.40
C GLY A 152 -28.38 5.60 -25.45
N LYS A 153 -28.42 4.62 -26.38
CA LYS A 153 -27.40 4.14 -27.36
C LYS A 153 -26.48 5.18 -28.04
N LEU A 154 -25.75 5.98 -27.27
CA LEU A 154 -24.68 6.85 -27.73
C LEU A 154 -23.39 6.03 -27.71
N SER A 155 -22.72 5.93 -28.85
CA SER A 155 -21.38 5.32 -28.90
C SER A 155 -20.38 6.31 -28.30
N VAL A 156 -20.03 6.13 -27.03
CA VAL A 156 -18.95 6.91 -26.42
C VAL A 156 -17.62 6.30 -26.85
N LYS A 157 -16.72 7.12 -27.40
CA LYS A 157 -15.32 6.73 -27.54
C LYS A 157 -14.63 6.99 -26.20
N GLU A 158 -14.20 5.92 -25.55
CA GLU A 158 -13.47 5.98 -24.29
C GLU A 158 -12.09 6.62 -24.50
N LEU A 159 -11.48 7.12 -23.42
CA LEU A 159 -10.05 7.37 -23.42
C LEU A 159 -9.34 6.01 -23.45
N GLU A 160 -9.15 5.46 -24.65
CA GLU A 160 -8.47 4.19 -24.84
C GLU A 160 -6.96 4.38 -24.77
N TYR A 161 -6.31 3.62 -23.88
CA TYR A 161 -4.87 3.42 -23.94
C TYR A 161 -4.59 2.21 -24.83
N VAL A 162 -3.98 2.44 -25.99
CA VAL A 162 -3.51 1.32 -26.81
C VAL A 162 -2.32 0.67 -26.10
N VAL A 163 -2.59 -0.46 -25.45
CA VAL A 163 -1.58 -1.27 -24.80
C VAL A 163 -0.73 -1.95 -25.86
N SER A 164 0.51 -1.49 -26.05
CA SER A 164 1.44 -2.17 -26.95
C SER A 164 1.70 -3.62 -26.46
N PRO A 165 1.94 -4.60 -27.35
CA PRO A 165 2.32 -5.96 -26.95
C PRO A 165 3.54 -6.00 -26.00
N MET A 166 4.46 -5.04 -26.14
CA MET A 166 5.61 -4.90 -25.26
C MET A 166 5.21 -4.56 -23.81
N PHE A 167 4.12 -3.81 -23.62
CA PHE A 167 3.58 -3.51 -22.29
C PHE A 167 2.99 -4.76 -21.62
N GLN A 168 2.38 -5.67 -22.37
CA GLN A 168 1.90 -6.95 -21.83
C GLN A 168 3.06 -7.79 -21.27
N ASN A 169 4.21 -7.81 -21.93
CA ASN A 169 5.41 -8.49 -21.43
C ASN A 169 5.93 -7.87 -20.13
N ILE A 170 5.95 -6.54 -20.03
CA ILE A 170 6.35 -5.84 -18.80
C ILE A 170 5.38 -6.17 -17.66
N CYS A 171 4.07 -6.14 -17.93
CA CYS A 171 3.06 -6.51 -16.94
C CYS A 171 3.24 -7.95 -16.46
N SER A 172 3.45 -8.91 -17.38
CA SER A 172 3.69 -10.30 -17.02
C SER A 172 4.93 -10.46 -16.14
N GLN A 173 6.04 -9.77 -16.48
CA GLN A 173 7.25 -9.78 -15.67
C GLN A 173 7.01 -9.20 -14.27
N VAL A 174 6.31 -8.06 -14.17
CA VAL A 174 5.94 -7.44 -12.89
C VAL A 174 5.13 -8.42 -12.04
N LEU A 175 4.11 -9.06 -12.62
CA LEU A 175 3.27 -10.05 -11.93
C LEU A 175 4.09 -11.26 -11.46
N SER A 176 5.03 -11.74 -12.27
CA SER A 176 5.89 -12.85 -11.87
C SER A 176 6.83 -12.48 -10.73
N VAL A 177 7.45 -11.30 -10.77
CA VAL A 177 8.36 -10.83 -9.71
C VAL A 177 7.61 -10.57 -8.41
N THR A 178 6.45 -9.91 -8.45
CA THR A 178 5.64 -9.64 -7.24
C THR A 178 5.09 -10.92 -6.62
N ALA A 179 4.79 -11.94 -7.42
CA ALA A 179 4.29 -13.24 -6.95
C ALA A 179 5.39 -14.26 -6.60
N ALA A 180 6.66 -13.94 -6.82
CA ALA A 180 7.75 -14.89 -6.68
C ALA A 180 8.34 -14.96 -5.26
N SER A 181 8.66 -16.18 -4.83
CA SER A 181 9.40 -16.46 -3.59
C SER A 181 10.67 -17.22 -3.93
N ILE A 182 11.72 -17.05 -3.14
CA ILE A 182 12.94 -17.85 -3.30
C ILE A 182 12.80 -19.17 -2.54
N GLN A 183 13.41 -20.24 -3.05
CA GLN A 183 13.51 -21.55 -2.39
C GLN A 183 14.93 -22.08 -2.53
N PRO A 184 15.51 -22.70 -1.50
CA PRO A 184 16.83 -23.31 -1.59
C PRO A 184 16.74 -24.56 -2.48
N THR A 185 17.70 -24.74 -3.39
CA THR A 185 17.76 -25.90 -4.29
C THR A 185 18.37 -27.14 -3.62
N GLY A 186 18.97 -26.98 -2.44
CA GLY A 186 19.70 -28.03 -1.71
C GLY A 186 21.12 -28.30 -2.25
N ILE A 187 21.50 -27.66 -3.36
CA ILE A 187 22.80 -27.82 -4.00
C ILE A 187 23.61 -26.54 -3.78
N ASN A 188 24.79 -26.66 -3.17
CA ASN A 188 25.78 -25.58 -2.99
C ASN A 188 25.24 -24.25 -2.37
N GLY A 189 24.13 -24.30 -1.62
CA GLY A 189 23.51 -23.11 -1.05
C GLY A 189 22.85 -22.18 -2.07
N GLU A 190 22.54 -22.69 -3.27
CA GLU A 190 21.90 -21.92 -4.33
C GLU A 190 20.37 -21.88 -4.17
N PHE A 191 19.74 -20.92 -4.86
CA PHE A 191 18.31 -20.66 -4.77
C PHE A 191 17.63 -20.77 -6.13
N ALA A 192 16.34 -21.10 -6.13
CA ALA A 192 15.47 -21.06 -7.28
C ALA A 192 14.29 -20.13 -7.02
N ILE A 193 13.82 -19.47 -8.08
CA ILE A 193 12.63 -18.64 -8.03
C ILE A 193 11.40 -19.51 -8.18
N HIS A 194 10.52 -19.49 -7.19
CA HIS A 194 9.22 -20.14 -7.19
C HIS A 194 8.11 -19.09 -7.29
N ILE A 195 7.46 -19.01 -8.45
CA ILE A 195 6.27 -18.18 -8.65
C ILE A 195 5.10 -18.83 -7.90
N GLN A 196 4.49 -18.09 -6.98
CA GLN A 196 3.35 -18.56 -6.21
C GLN A 196 2.07 -18.30 -7.00
N PRO A 197 1.39 -19.33 -7.57
CA PRO A 197 0.27 -19.11 -8.50
C PRO A 197 -0.89 -18.34 -7.85
N LYS A 198 -1.07 -18.52 -6.53
CA LYS A 198 -2.07 -17.81 -5.74
C LYS A 198 -1.87 -16.30 -5.72
N TYR A 199 -0.63 -15.82 -5.57
CA TYR A 199 -0.33 -14.39 -5.59
C TYR A 199 -0.40 -13.85 -7.01
N TYR A 200 0.12 -14.62 -7.97
CA TYR A 200 0.09 -14.26 -9.39
C TYR A 200 -1.33 -13.99 -9.88
N HIS A 201 -2.26 -14.90 -9.61
CA HIS A 201 -3.66 -14.75 -10.03
C HIS A 201 -4.34 -13.54 -9.38
N LYS A 202 -4.08 -13.29 -8.10
CA LYS A 202 -4.64 -12.12 -7.39
C LYS A 202 -4.12 -10.80 -7.96
N PHE A 203 -2.82 -10.70 -8.22
CA PHE A 203 -2.25 -9.50 -8.85
C PHE A 203 -2.68 -9.33 -10.30
N MET A 204 -2.97 -10.42 -11.01
CA MET A 204 -3.56 -10.36 -12.35
C MET A 204 -4.98 -9.74 -12.32
N VAL A 205 -5.81 -10.11 -11.34
CA VAL A 205 -7.14 -9.50 -11.14
C VAL A 205 -7.02 -8.03 -10.73
N ALA A 206 -6.04 -7.71 -9.88
CA ALA A 206 -5.75 -6.32 -9.49
C ALA A 206 -5.31 -5.46 -10.70
N LEU A 207 -4.48 -6.03 -11.59
CA LEU A 207 -4.09 -5.36 -12.83
C LEU A 207 -5.28 -5.15 -13.77
N ASP A 208 -6.19 -6.12 -13.88
CA ASP A 208 -7.42 -6.02 -14.67
C ASP A 208 -8.38 -4.95 -14.13
N SER A 209 -8.38 -4.78 -12.80
CA SER A 209 -9.14 -3.73 -12.10
C SER A 209 -8.46 -2.36 -12.12
N TYR A 210 -7.26 -2.25 -12.71
CA TYR A 210 -6.43 -1.05 -12.72
C TYR A 210 -6.02 -0.55 -11.33
N ASP A 211 -5.87 -1.45 -10.35
CA ASP A 211 -5.45 -1.08 -8.99
C ASP A 211 -4.10 -0.36 -9.03
N HIS A 212 -4.04 0.86 -8.47
CA HIS A 212 -2.87 1.72 -8.56
C HIS A 212 -1.60 1.07 -8.00
N GLY A 213 -1.69 0.20 -6.99
CA GLY A 213 -0.52 -0.50 -6.45
C GLY A 213 0.22 -1.35 -7.50
N VAL A 214 -0.49 -2.14 -8.31
CA VAL A 214 0.15 -2.95 -9.37
C VAL A 214 0.65 -2.05 -10.50
N LEU A 215 -0.11 -1.01 -10.86
CA LEU A 215 0.30 -0.04 -11.88
C LEU A 215 1.55 0.75 -11.46
N SER A 216 1.67 1.12 -10.17
CA SER A 216 2.87 1.70 -9.59
C SER A 216 4.09 0.79 -9.80
N CYS A 217 3.93 -0.52 -9.59
CA CYS A 217 5.00 -1.48 -9.85
C CYS A 217 5.41 -1.52 -11.33
N VAL A 218 4.46 -1.43 -12.26
CA VAL A 218 4.75 -1.35 -13.70
C VAL A 218 5.54 -0.07 -14.03
N ILE A 219 5.15 1.07 -13.46
CA ILE A 219 5.85 2.35 -13.64
C ILE A 219 7.28 2.26 -13.10
N LEU A 220 7.47 1.68 -11.91
CA LEU A 220 8.79 1.51 -11.28
C LEU A 220 9.71 0.62 -12.10
N MET A 221 9.24 -0.58 -12.47
CA MET A 221 10.00 -1.54 -13.29
C MET A 221 10.41 -0.93 -14.63
N ARG A 222 9.59 -0.05 -15.23
CA ARG A 222 9.90 0.62 -16.50
C ARG A 222 10.82 1.84 -16.36
N SER A 223 10.83 2.49 -15.20
CA SER A 223 11.45 3.81 -15.04
C SER A 223 12.79 3.76 -14.32
N LEU A 224 12.96 2.86 -13.35
CA LEU A 224 14.16 2.75 -12.54
C LEU A 224 15.05 1.60 -13.02
N VAL A 225 16.32 1.91 -13.30
CA VAL A 225 17.30 0.89 -13.72
C VAL A 225 17.51 -0.15 -12.63
N TYR A 226 17.46 0.27 -11.36
CA TYR A 226 17.56 -0.64 -10.21
C TYR A 226 16.58 -1.84 -10.26
N PHE A 227 15.37 -1.64 -10.79
CA PHE A 227 14.38 -2.71 -10.94
C PHE A 227 14.53 -3.48 -12.26
N LEU A 228 15.08 -2.85 -13.31
CA LEU A 228 15.42 -3.53 -14.57
C LEU A 228 16.57 -4.53 -14.37
N GLU A 229 17.47 -4.27 -13.43
CA GLU A 229 18.58 -5.15 -13.02
C GLU A 229 18.12 -6.29 -12.09
N THR A 230 16.81 -6.52 -11.95
CA THR A 230 16.32 -7.64 -11.13
C THR A 230 16.76 -8.97 -11.72
N ASP A 231 17.45 -9.77 -10.90
CA ASP A 231 17.86 -11.14 -11.20
C ASP A 231 16.65 -12.08 -11.27
N PHE A 232 15.84 -11.95 -12.32
CA PHE A 232 14.67 -12.79 -12.58
C PHE A 232 15.01 -13.88 -13.59
N GLN A 233 15.18 -15.10 -13.09
CA GLN A 233 15.43 -16.28 -13.91
C GLN A 233 14.10 -16.91 -14.34
N LEU A 234 13.92 -17.06 -15.65
CA LEU A 234 12.80 -17.79 -16.25
C LEU A 234 13.09 -19.29 -16.41
N ASP A 235 14.36 -19.67 -16.40
CA ASP A 235 14.82 -21.03 -16.72
C ASP A 235 15.28 -21.79 -15.48
N LYS A 236 15.06 -23.11 -15.48
CA LYS A 236 15.45 -24.04 -14.39
C LYS A 236 16.93 -24.42 -14.45
N VAL A 237 17.62 -24.07 -15.54
CA VAL A 237 19.01 -24.50 -15.82
C VAL A 237 20.02 -23.73 -14.98
N LYS A 238 19.75 -22.46 -14.67
CA LYS A 238 20.63 -21.62 -13.87
C LYS A 238 19.93 -21.33 -12.55
N SER A 239 20.61 -21.59 -11.45
CA SER A 239 20.21 -21.22 -10.10
C SER A 239 20.73 -19.83 -9.75
N LEU A 240 20.13 -19.21 -8.73
CA LEU A 240 20.57 -17.94 -8.15
C LEU A 240 21.67 -18.20 -7.12
N LYS A 241 22.74 -17.41 -7.19
CA LYS A 241 23.72 -17.35 -6.11
C LYS A 241 23.08 -16.67 -4.88
N PRO A 242 23.64 -16.86 -3.68
CA PRO A 242 23.12 -16.23 -2.47
C PRO A 242 22.94 -14.71 -2.55
N GLU A 243 23.88 -13.97 -3.15
CA GLU A 243 23.72 -12.51 -3.32
C GLU A 243 22.62 -12.16 -4.32
N ASP A 244 22.56 -12.84 -5.47
CA ASP A 244 21.50 -12.63 -6.47
C ASP A 244 20.11 -12.89 -5.85
N ALA A 245 20.00 -13.95 -5.03
CA ALA A 245 18.78 -14.29 -4.31
C ALA A 245 18.39 -13.26 -3.25
N ARG A 246 19.37 -12.71 -2.51
CA ARG A 246 19.17 -11.64 -1.52
C ARG A 246 18.67 -10.35 -2.19
N GLN A 247 19.32 -9.95 -3.29
CA GLN A 247 18.93 -8.76 -4.05
C GLN A 247 17.57 -8.93 -4.72
N PHE A 248 17.30 -10.12 -5.25
CA PHE A 248 15.97 -10.47 -5.74
C PHE A 248 14.91 -10.38 -4.63
N LEU A 249 15.22 -10.85 -3.42
CA LEU A 249 14.32 -10.78 -2.27
C LEU A 249 14.01 -9.32 -1.88
N ILE A 250 15.01 -8.44 -1.85
CA ILE A 250 14.82 -7.00 -1.59
C ILE A 250 13.88 -6.39 -2.62
N ARG A 251 14.20 -6.53 -3.92
CA ARG A 251 13.42 -5.93 -5.02
C ARG A 251 11.99 -6.48 -5.08
N SER A 252 11.84 -7.80 -4.96
CA SER A 252 10.52 -8.45 -4.97
C SER A 252 9.66 -8.09 -3.76
N ASN A 253 10.25 -7.91 -2.57
CA ASN A 253 9.50 -7.43 -1.40
C ASN A 253 9.04 -5.99 -1.54
N ILE A 254 9.86 -5.10 -2.10
CA ILE A 254 9.45 -3.71 -2.38
C ILE A 254 8.24 -3.71 -3.32
N LEU A 255 8.35 -4.40 -4.46
CA LEU A 255 7.26 -4.46 -5.44
C LEU A 255 6.03 -5.18 -4.88
N ARG A 256 6.20 -6.26 -4.10
CA ARG A 256 5.08 -6.96 -3.46
C ARG A 256 4.36 -6.07 -2.46
N ALA A 257 5.08 -5.29 -1.65
CA ALA A 257 4.46 -4.38 -0.69
C ALA A 257 3.60 -3.34 -1.41
N ILE A 258 4.16 -2.71 -2.45
CA ILE A 258 3.44 -1.75 -3.29
C ILE A 258 2.26 -2.41 -4.01
N ALA A 259 2.41 -3.61 -4.58
CA ALA A 259 1.30 -4.27 -5.26
C ALA A 259 0.17 -4.70 -4.31
N SER A 260 0.51 -5.07 -3.07
CA SER A 260 -0.47 -5.62 -2.13
C SER A 260 -1.29 -4.56 -1.40
N HIS A 261 -0.80 -3.32 -1.27
CA HIS A 261 -1.45 -2.34 -0.39
C HIS A 261 -2.85 -1.90 -0.84
N ASN A 262 -3.11 -1.95 -2.15
CA ASN A 262 -4.42 -1.70 -2.74
C ASN A 262 -5.11 -2.99 -3.26
N CYS A 263 -4.59 -4.18 -2.93
CA CYS A 263 -5.18 -5.43 -3.41
C CYS A 263 -6.01 -6.12 -2.31
N ASP A 264 -7.32 -5.90 -2.32
CA ASP A 264 -8.28 -6.52 -1.37
C ASP A 264 -8.22 -8.06 -1.36
N PHE A 265 -7.74 -8.68 -2.45
CA PHE A 265 -7.64 -10.13 -2.55
C PHE A 265 -6.45 -10.69 -1.76
N ILE A 266 -5.44 -9.88 -1.43
CA ILE A 266 -4.34 -10.29 -0.58
C ILE A 266 -4.81 -10.23 0.87
N TYR A 267 -4.62 -11.33 1.60
CA TYR A 267 -4.93 -11.36 3.02
C TYR A 267 -3.63 -11.41 3.81
N HIS A 268 -3.62 -10.77 4.98
CA HIS A 268 -2.44 -10.65 5.83
C HIS A 268 -2.60 -11.52 7.08
N ILE A 269 -1.58 -12.33 7.36
CA ILE A 269 -1.54 -13.21 8.55
C ILE A 269 -0.63 -12.61 9.62
N THR A 270 0.46 -11.95 9.22
CA THR A 270 1.42 -11.33 10.13
C THR A 270 1.36 -9.81 10.02
N ILE A 271 1.52 -9.11 11.15
CA ILE A 271 1.59 -7.65 11.17
C ILE A 271 2.93 -7.18 10.61
N MET A 272 4.01 -7.86 10.99
CA MET A 272 5.39 -7.41 10.74
C MET A 272 5.89 -7.79 9.36
N ASN A 273 5.22 -7.33 8.31
CA ASN A 273 5.68 -7.40 6.93
C ASN A 273 5.38 -6.07 6.22
N PHE A 274 6.23 -5.68 5.28
CA PHE A 274 6.02 -4.42 4.55
C PHE A 274 4.65 -4.29 3.85
N PRO A 275 4.09 -5.33 3.22
CA PRO A 275 2.75 -5.26 2.64
C PRO A 275 1.68 -4.76 3.62
N PHE A 276 1.57 -5.36 4.82
CA PHE A 276 0.56 -4.98 5.80
C PHE A 276 0.89 -3.64 6.48
N LEU A 277 2.18 -3.40 6.76
CA LEU A 277 2.61 -2.14 7.35
C LEU A 277 2.32 -0.95 6.42
N LEU A 278 2.49 -1.11 5.10
CA LEU A 278 2.12 -0.08 4.14
C LEU A 278 0.61 0.19 4.17
N VAL A 279 -0.24 -0.85 4.16
CA VAL A 279 -1.69 -0.69 4.32
C VAL A 279 -2.02 0.09 5.59
N LEU A 280 -1.42 -0.29 6.72
CA LEU A 280 -1.71 0.36 7.99
C LEU A 280 -1.29 1.83 7.99
N MET A 281 -0.09 2.15 7.50
CA MET A 281 0.40 3.53 7.48
C MET A 281 -0.36 4.40 6.48
N ASP A 282 -0.74 3.86 5.33
CA ASP A 282 -1.56 4.54 4.34
C ASP A 282 -2.95 4.90 4.92
N GLU A 283 -3.61 3.91 5.52
CA GLU A 283 -4.89 4.08 6.22
C GLU A 283 -4.80 5.07 7.39
N MET A 284 -3.73 4.96 8.19
CA MET A 284 -3.42 5.90 9.26
C MET A 284 -2.93 7.26 8.75
N GLN A 285 -2.83 7.53 7.45
CA GLN A 285 -2.54 8.87 6.93
C GLN A 285 -3.80 9.52 6.35
N GLU A 286 -4.86 8.76 6.07
CA GLU A 286 -6.03 9.24 5.32
C GLU A 286 -6.91 10.27 6.07
N TRP A 287 -6.72 10.47 7.37
CA TRP A 287 -7.62 11.26 8.24
C TRP A 287 -7.49 12.78 8.15
N ASP A 288 -6.30 13.35 7.88
CA ASP A 288 -6.06 14.82 7.89
C ASP A 288 -6.30 15.50 6.53
N ARG A 289 -7.27 15.03 5.74
CA ARG A 289 -7.41 15.47 4.33
C ARG A 289 -8.65 16.34 4.08
N PRO A 290 -8.49 17.64 3.79
CA PRO A 290 -9.58 18.43 3.24
C PRO A 290 -9.93 17.89 1.84
N ARG A 291 -11.18 17.49 1.63
CA ARG A 291 -11.67 17.11 0.30
C ARG A 291 -11.76 18.37 -0.57
N PRO A 292 -11.56 18.33 -1.90
CA PRO A 292 -11.84 19.45 -2.81
C PRO A 292 -13.22 20.12 -2.56
N ALA A 293 -14.24 19.33 -2.20
CA ALA A 293 -15.55 19.85 -1.79
C ALA A 293 -15.51 20.72 -0.51
N MET A 294 -14.57 20.45 0.42
CA MET A 294 -14.36 21.22 1.65
C MET A 294 -13.68 22.58 1.40
N PHE A 295 -12.99 22.81 0.28
CA PHE A 295 -12.49 24.16 -0.04
C PHE A 295 -13.63 25.13 -0.41
N ARG A 296 -14.85 24.62 -0.66
CA ARG A 296 -16.06 25.43 -0.87
C ARG A 296 -16.90 25.60 0.40
N GLN A 297 -16.55 24.97 1.51
CA GLN A 297 -17.34 25.00 2.76
C GLN A 297 -16.51 25.59 3.90
N GLU A 298 -17.08 26.55 4.63
CA GLU A 298 -16.47 27.16 5.82
C GLU A 298 -16.38 26.17 7.02
N ASN A 299 -17.04 25.02 6.93
CA ASN A 299 -17.10 23.99 7.98
C ASN A 299 -16.12 22.84 7.67
N VAL A 300 -14.92 22.89 8.25
CA VAL A 300 -13.89 21.86 8.02
C VAL A 300 -13.96 20.79 9.11
N LEU A 301 -14.29 19.56 8.72
CA LEU A 301 -14.17 18.39 9.58
C LEU A 301 -12.68 18.13 9.86
N LYS A 302 -12.26 18.29 11.11
CA LYS A 302 -10.90 18.03 11.58
C LYS A 302 -10.82 16.63 12.15
N ALA A 303 -9.82 15.85 11.77
CA ALA A 303 -9.58 14.54 12.36
C ALA A 303 -8.28 14.52 13.17
N ARG A 304 -8.19 13.60 14.14
CA ARG A 304 -6.97 13.33 14.91
C ARG A 304 -6.80 11.83 15.06
N LEU A 305 -5.60 11.33 14.78
CA LEU A 305 -5.21 9.95 15.02
C LEU A 305 -4.53 9.79 16.39
N GLU A 306 -4.93 8.75 17.12
CA GLU A 306 -4.26 8.28 18.33
C GLU A 306 -3.95 6.79 18.19
N ILE A 307 -2.66 6.43 18.20
CA ILE A 307 -2.21 5.05 18.20
C ILE A 307 -2.11 4.61 19.66
N LEU A 308 -2.96 3.69 20.09
CA LEU A 308 -2.98 3.18 21.46
C LEU A 308 -1.95 2.07 21.63
N THR A 309 -2.03 1.04 20.77
CA THR A 309 -1.19 -0.15 20.83
C THR A 309 -0.71 -0.51 19.44
N LEU A 310 0.59 -0.79 19.29
CA LEU A 310 1.14 -1.34 18.06
C LEU A 310 2.33 -2.23 18.37
N ASN A 311 2.10 -3.54 18.29
CA ASN A 311 3.08 -4.59 18.54
C ASN A 311 2.93 -5.72 17.51
N THR A 312 3.68 -6.81 17.68
CA THR A 312 3.72 -7.97 16.76
C THR A 312 2.40 -8.72 16.60
N GLU A 313 1.48 -8.59 17.57
CA GLU A 313 0.23 -9.35 17.64
C GLU A 313 -1.03 -8.47 17.61
N GLU A 314 -0.94 -7.24 18.11
CA GLU A 314 -2.07 -6.33 18.31
C GLU A 314 -1.79 -4.93 17.76
N VAL A 315 -2.78 -4.42 17.03
CA VAL A 315 -2.88 -3.07 16.52
C VAL A 315 -4.16 -2.44 17.05
N GLU A 316 -4.04 -1.31 17.73
CA GLU A 316 -5.18 -0.54 18.23
C GLU A 316 -4.98 0.95 17.96
N PHE A 317 -5.90 1.55 17.24
CA PHE A 317 -5.87 2.99 16.95
C PHE A 317 -7.26 3.60 16.88
N ILE A 318 -7.31 4.90 17.17
CA ILE A 318 -8.51 5.72 17.21
C ILE A 318 -8.37 6.86 16.22
N VAL A 319 -9.38 7.07 15.39
CA VAL A 319 -9.54 8.27 14.56
C VAL A 319 -10.70 9.08 15.12
N ILE A 320 -10.41 10.28 15.61
CA ILE A 320 -11.38 11.18 16.24
C ILE A 320 -11.72 12.31 15.27
N PHE A 321 -12.97 12.41 14.84
CA PHE A 321 -13.48 13.49 13.99
C PHE A 321 -14.14 14.59 14.83
N ARG A 322 -13.87 15.85 14.52
CA ARG A 322 -14.41 17.05 15.17
C ARG A 322 -14.87 18.04 14.10
N GLY A 323 -16.07 18.58 14.23
CA GLY A 323 -16.64 19.54 13.29
C GLY A 323 -17.27 20.72 14.02
N ASP A 324 -17.30 21.87 13.35
CA ASP A 324 -17.88 23.10 13.89
C ASP A 324 -19.42 23.08 13.82
N ASP A 325 -20.01 22.28 12.92
CA ASP A 325 -21.46 22.09 12.74
C ASP A 325 -21.88 20.67 13.16
N LYS A 326 -22.68 20.56 14.22
CA LYS A 326 -22.78 19.36 15.07
C LYS A 326 -23.55 18.18 14.49
N ASP A 327 -24.27 18.37 13.36
CA ASP A 327 -25.16 17.34 12.81
C ASP A 327 -24.99 17.07 11.29
N LYS A 328 -24.23 17.89 10.55
CA LYS A 328 -24.09 17.72 9.08
C LYS A 328 -23.09 16.67 8.64
N HIS A 329 -22.05 16.41 9.43
CA HIS A 329 -20.93 15.55 9.01
C HIS A 329 -21.08 14.09 9.47
N HIS A 330 -22.16 13.76 10.16
CA HIS A 330 -22.38 12.45 10.73
C HIS A 330 -22.37 11.33 9.67
N GLU A 331 -23.13 11.52 8.59
CA GLU A 331 -23.20 10.57 7.48
C GLU A 331 -21.83 10.34 6.84
N GLU A 332 -21.00 11.39 6.76
CA GLU A 332 -19.65 11.28 6.21
C GLU A 332 -18.71 10.45 7.10
N VAL A 333 -18.84 10.59 8.43
CA VAL A 333 -18.05 9.80 9.40
C VAL A 333 -18.52 8.35 9.41
N TYR A 334 -19.83 8.11 9.30
CA TYR A 334 -20.41 6.77 9.17
C TYR A 334 -19.91 6.06 7.90
N GLU A 335 -20.02 6.71 6.74
CA GLU A 335 -19.56 6.15 5.45
C GLU A 335 -18.03 5.99 5.41
N TYR A 336 -17.28 6.82 6.13
CA TYR A 336 -15.86 6.59 6.35
C TYR A 336 -15.64 5.30 7.14
N ALA A 337 -16.26 5.15 8.32
CA ALA A 337 -16.12 3.96 9.17
C ALA A 337 -16.53 2.68 8.43
N LYS A 338 -17.66 2.69 7.72
CA LYS A 338 -18.17 1.57 6.92
C LYS A 338 -17.16 1.08 5.90
N ARG A 339 -16.68 1.98 5.03
CA ARG A 339 -15.71 1.61 3.99
C ARG A 339 -14.40 1.08 4.56
N LYS A 340 -13.88 1.71 5.62
CA LYS A 340 -12.63 1.27 6.24
C LYS A 340 -12.78 -0.08 6.92
N PHE A 341 -13.88 -0.31 7.63
CA PHE A 341 -14.14 -1.59 8.27
C PHE A 341 -14.31 -2.71 7.25
N GLN A 342 -15.01 -2.45 6.14
CA GLN A 342 -15.14 -3.41 5.04
C GLN A 342 -13.77 -3.78 4.44
N LYS A 343 -12.89 -2.81 4.20
CA LYS A 343 -11.52 -3.06 3.74
C LYS A 343 -10.75 -3.96 4.71
N PHE A 344 -10.73 -3.62 6.00
CA PHE A 344 -10.03 -4.42 7.02
C PHE A 344 -10.61 -5.84 7.15
N LEU A 345 -11.92 -6.02 7.08
CA LEU A 345 -12.55 -7.34 7.08
C LEU A 345 -12.17 -8.19 5.87
N ARG A 346 -12.04 -7.58 4.67
CA ARG A 346 -11.61 -8.29 3.45
C ARG A 346 -10.16 -8.75 3.53
N ILE A 347 -9.26 -7.89 4.00
CA ILE A 347 -7.81 -8.18 4.05
C ILE A 347 -7.42 -9.04 5.27
N LEU A 348 -8.21 -9.04 6.35
CA LEU A 348 -7.96 -9.86 7.55
C LEU A 348 -8.80 -11.14 7.60
N ARG A 349 -9.49 -11.48 6.51
CA ARG A 349 -10.38 -12.66 6.44
C ARG A 349 -9.70 -13.97 6.85
N CYS A 350 -10.50 -14.88 7.41
CA CYS A 350 -10.06 -16.22 7.83
C CYS A 350 -9.32 -16.97 6.72
N ALA A 351 -8.08 -17.37 6.98
CA ALA A 351 -7.27 -18.23 6.13
C ALA A 351 -6.95 -19.56 6.81
N VAL A 352 -6.48 -20.53 6.02
CA VAL A 352 -6.04 -21.86 6.43
C VAL A 352 -4.68 -21.78 7.15
N ASP A 353 -4.58 -21.03 8.25
CA ASP A 353 -3.54 -21.13 9.29
C ASP A 353 -3.85 -20.18 10.46
N SER A 354 -5.00 -20.37 11.11
CA SER A 354 -5.57 -19.38 12.04
C SER A 354 -4.93 -19.35 13.44
N ARG A 355 -3.71 -19.89 13.59
CA ARG A 355 -3.01 -20.04 14.88
C ARG A 355 -2.19 -18.81 15.32
N GLY A 356 -1.99 -17.82 14.43
CA GLY A 356 -1.30 -16.56 14.74
C GLY A 356 -2.06 -15.35 14.20
N ARG A 357 -3.26 -15.07 14.73
CA ARG A 357 -4.14 -14.02 14.21
C ARG A 357 -3.67 -12.63 14.62
N ILE A 358 -3.70 -11.71 13.65
CA ILE A 358 -3.64 -10.27 13.89
C ILE A 358 -4.88 -9.85 14.69
N LYS A 359 -4.66 -9.26 15.87
CA LYS A 359 -5.71 -8.56 16.62
C LYS A 359 -5.71 -7.11 16.15
N LEU A 360 -6.77 -6.70 15.45
CA LEU A 360 -6.95 -5.31 15.05
C LEU A 360 -8.16 -4.74 15.77
N LYS A 361 -7.95 -3.66 16.52
CA LYS A 361 -9.00 -2.82 17.08
C LYS A 361 -8.95 -1.45 16.42
N PHE A 362 -9.98 -1.13 15.64
CA PHE A 362 -10.06 0.16 14.99
C PHE A 362 -11.28 0.91 15.49
N HIS A 363 -11.03 2.06 16.13
CA HIS A 363 -12.05 2.94 16.67
C HIS A 363 -12.20 4.17 15.79
N VAL A 364 -13.44 4.50 15.43
CA VAL A 364 -13.79 5.79 14.85
C VAL A 364 -14.68 6.52 15.85
N GLU A 365 -14.23 7.68 16.32
CA GLU A 365 -14.98 8.53 17.23
C GLU A 365 -15.52 9.75 16.47
N ASP A 366 -16.84 9.89 16.45
CA ASP A 366 -17.52 11.08 15.96
C ASP A 366 -17.76 12.04 17.13
N ALA A 367 -16.83 12.98 17.31
CA ALA A 367 -16.94 14.06 18.29
C ALA A 367 -17.50 15.35 17.69
N THR A 368 -18.25 15.27 16.58
CA THR A 368 -19.04 16.41 16.05
C THR A 368 -20.24 16.70 16.94
N ARG A 369 -20.76 15.70 17.66
CA ARG A 369 -21.94 15.82 18.54
C ARG A 369 -21.60 16.17 19.98
N SER A 370 -22.61 16.61 20.74
CA SER A 370 -22.49 16.81 22.21
C SER A 370 -22.20 15.51 22.96
N THR A 371 -22.63 14.37 22.43
CA THR A 371 -22.31 13.03 22.91
C THR A 371 -21.59 12.27 21.79
N PRO A 372 -20.30 11.97 21.92
CA PRO A 372 -19.54 11.37 20.83
C PRO A 372 -20.00 9.95 20.53
N TRP A 373 -20.14 9.61 19.24
CA TRP A 373 -20.45 8.25 18.81
C TRP A 373 -19.15 7.48 18.57
N ARG A 374 -19.15 6.18 18.89
CA ARG A 374 -17.97 5.32 18.69
C ARG A 374 -18.33 4.09 17.85
N TYR A 375 -17.66 3.98 16.71
CA TYR A 375 -17.67 2.78 15.88
C TYR A 375 -16.43 1.96 16.20
N ILE A 376 -16.60 0.67 16.49
CA ILE A 376 -15.48 -0.21 16.86
C ILE A 376 -15.51 -1.43 15.97
N LEU A 377 -14.40 -1.67 15.28
CA LEU A 377 -14.09 -2.94 14.64
C LEU A 377 -13.12 -3.70 15.57
N ASP A 378 -13.55 -4.84 16.11
CA ASP A 378 -12.71 -5.70 16.93
C ASP A 378 -12.45 -7.04 16.21
N HIS A 379 -11.31 -7.15 15.53
CA HIS A 379 -10.91 -8.34 14.78
C HIS A 379 -10.21 -9.38 15.69
N GLN A 380 -10.85 -9.78 16.79
CA GLN A 380 -10.33 -10.85 17.67
C GLN A 380 -10.89 -12.24 17.32
N SER A 381 -12.05 -12.35 16.66
CA SER A 381 -12.66 -13.65 16.36
C SER A 381 -13.59 -13.60 15.15
N PRO A 382 -13.11 -13.30 13.92
CA PRO A 382 -13.89 -12.97 12.72
C PRO A 382 -15.16 -13.82 12.55
N ARG A 383 -16.20 -13.40 13.25
CA ARG A 383 -17.58 -13.77 13.10
C ARG A 383 -18.27 -12.50 12.63
N LYS A 384 -19.36 -12.65 11.90
CA LYS A 384 -20.16 -11.51 11.40
C LYS A 384 -20.69 -10.59 12.52
N GLU A 385 -20.47 -10.95 13.79
CA GLU A 385 -20.97 -10.32 15.01
C GLU A 385 -19.99 -9.29 15.62
N ASP A 386 -18.77 -9.13 15.07
CA ASP A 386 -17.65 -8.41 15.72
C ASP A 386 -17.56 -6.89 15.41
N ILE A 387 -18.49 -6.34 14.60
CA ILE A 387 -18.64 -4.87 14.50
C ILE A 387 -19.47 -4.42 15.71
N VAL A 388 -18.78 -3.98 16.77
CA VAL A 388 -19.42 -3.48 17.98
C VAL A 388 -19.62 -1.97 17.84
N ILE A 389 -20.84 -1.60 17.45
CA ILE A 389 -21.26 -0.21 17.51
C ILE A 389 -21.61 0.12 18.96
N THR A 390 -20.76 0.89 19.64
CA THR A 390 -21.03 1.35 21.00
C THR A 390 -21.53 2.79 20.94
N MET A 391 -22.86 2.95 21.01
CA MET A 391 -23.52 4.26 20.89
C MET A 391 -24.28 4.65 22.16
N PRO A 392 -24.35 5.94 22.52
CA PRO A 392 -25.19 6.42 23.61
C PRO A 392 -26.67 6.24 23.24
N LYS A 393 -27.45 5.52 24.07
CA LYS A 393 -28.91 5.35 23.90
C LYS A 393 -29.61 6.71 24.01
N THR A 394 -29.89 7.33 22.88
CA THR A 394 -30.56 8.64 22.78
C THR A 394 -31.71 8.54 21.78
N LYS A 395 -32.78 9.31 22.01
CA LYS A 395 -33.99 9.33 21.17
C LYS A 395 -33.70 9.72 19.71
N GLU A 396 -32.70 10.59 19.51
CA GLU A 396 -32.20 11.02 18.20
C GLU A 396 -31.65 9.87 17.33
N TRP A 397 -31.22 8.76 17.95
CA TRP A 397 -30.78 7.56 17.22
C TRP A 397 -31.96 6.70 16.76
N GLU A 398 -33.00 6.53 17.56
CA GLU A 398 -34.19 5.74 17.17
C GLU A 398 -34.86 6.35 15.93
N ASP A 399 -34.80 7.69 15.81
CA ASP A 399 -35.32 8.44 14.68
C ASP A 399 -34.38 8.40 13.45
N TRP A 400 -33.04 8.35 13.62
CA TRP A 400 -32.07 8.30 12.51
C TRP A 400 -31.80 6.88 11.98
N ALA A 401 -31.75 5.90 12.87
CA ALA A 401 -31.53 4.48 12.54
C ALA A 401 -32.79 3.79 12.02
N GLY A 402 -33.92 4.50 11.93
CA GLY A 402 -35.25 4.03 11.51
C GLY A 402 -35.32 3.55 10.06
N ASP A 403 -34.60 2.45 9.79
CA ASP A 403 -34.64 1.48 8.68
C ASP A 403 -33.24 0.88 8.41
N ARG A 404 -32.17 1.44 8.98
CA ARG A 404 -30.78 0.98 8.81
C ARG A 404 -30.43 -0.08 9.86
N THR A 405 -30.83 -1.32 9.62
CA THR A 405 -30.54 -2.43 10.54
C THR A 405 -29.05 -2.80 10.50
N LYS A 406 -28.60 -3.67 11.42
CA LYS A 406 -27.29 -4.34 11.34
C LYS A 406 -27.01 -4.93 9.94
N GLU A 407 -28.03 -5.16 9.12
CA GLU A 407 -27.93 -5.74 7.77
C GLU A 407 -27.33 -4.80 6.72
N ASP A 408 -27.41 -3.46 6.89
CA ASP A 408 -26.76 -2.51 5.97
C ASP A 408 -25.23 -2.56 6.02
N TRP A 409 -24.67 -3.08 7.12
CA TRP A 409 -23.25 -3.39 7.26
C TRP A 409 -22.89 -4.78 6.70
N LEU A 410 -23.91 -5.62 6.44
CA LEU A 410 -23.79 -7.03 6.06
C LEU A 410 -23.92 -7.29 4.55
N ASP A 411 -24.30 -6.29 3.73
CA ASP A 411 -24.27 -6.41 2.26
C ASP A 411 -22.80 -6.50 1.79
N LEU A 412 -22.39 -7.74 1.50
CA LEU A 412 -21.07 -8.20 1.09
C LEU A 412 -21.09 -8.73 -0.35
#